data_AF-A0A0J1IPM9-F1
#
_entry.id   AF-A0A0J1IPM9-F1
#
_cell.length_a   1.000
_cell.length_b   1.000
_cell.length_c   1.000
_cell.angle_alpha   90.00
_cell.angle_beta   90.00
_cell.angle_gamma   90.00
#
_symmetry.space_group_name_H-M   'P 1'
#
loop_
_entity.id
_entity.type
_entity.pdbx_description
1 polymer ?
#
loop_
_entity_poly.entity_id
_entity_poly.type
_entity_poly.pdbx_seq_one_letter_code
_entity_poly.pdbx_strand_id
1 'polypeptide(L)' 'MWTVIYIAPNKLIAEKYKTILTDEGMLVQLRPIGSAHLGDHASVEILVPESEADEAYEIITGAIGS' A
#
# COMPACT_ATOMS: atom_id res chain seq x y z
N MET A 1 5.92 -13.97 -5.74
CA MET A 1 5.79 -13.78 -4.28
C MET A 1 5.16 -12.41 -4.04
N TRP A 2 4.51 -12.15 -2.89
CA TRP A 2 4.03 -10.81 -2.52
C TRP A 2 5.07 -10.13 -1.63
N THR A 3 5.38 -8.87 -1.90
CA THR A 3 6.34 -8.08 -1.11
C THR A 3 5.68 -6.83 -0.55
N VAL A 4 6.11 -6.41 0.65
CA VAL A 4 5.63 -5.19 1.30
C VAL A 4 6.48 -4.02 0.81
N ILE A 5 5.85 -3.04 0.17
CA ILE A 5 6.54 -1.84 -0.33
C ILE A 5 6.35 -0.61 0.56
N TYR A 6 5.28 -0.59 1.36
CA TYR A 6 4.96 0.53 2.23
C TYR A 6 4.05 0.11 3.39
N ILE A 7 4.15 0.82 4.52
CA ILE A 7 3.24 0.67 5.67
C ILE A 7 2.50 2.00 5.86
N ALA A 8 1.24 2.02 5.49
CA ALA A 8 0.38 3.17 5.70
C ALA A 8 -0.03 3.25 7.18
N PRO A 9 -0.15 4.47 7.75
CA PRO A 9 -0.49 4.63 9.17
C PRO A 9 -1.96 4.33 9.47
N ASN A 10 -2.83 4.34 8.46
CA ASN A 10 -4.26 4.03 8.59
C ASN A 10 -4.81 3.49 7.25
N LYS A 11 -6.02 2.96 7.29
CA LYS A 11 -6.68 2.37 6.12
C LYS A 11 -6.96 3.39 5.02
N LEU A 12 -7.34 4.61 5.36
CA LEU A 12 -7.64 5.67 4.39
C LEU A 12 -6.45 5.95 3.47
N ILE A 13 -5.25 6.07 4.06
CA ILE A 13 -4.02 6.31 3.31
C ILE A 13 -3.64 5.07 2.49
N ALA A 14 -3.84 3.87 3.04
CA ALA A 14 -3.58 2.63 2.32
C ALA A 14 -4.45 2.48 1.06
N GLU A 15 -5.75 2.80 1.17
CA GLU A 15 -6.68 2.78 0.03
C GLU A 15 -6.32 3.85 -1.01
N LYS A 16 -5.90 5.05 -0.59
CA LYS A 16 -5.40 6.08 -1.52
C LYS A 16 -4.26 5.55 -2.39
N TYR A 17 -3.24 4.96 -1.76
CA TYR A 17 -2.08 4.45 -2.51
C TYR A 17 -2.43 3.20 -3.32
N LYS A 18 -3.32 2.35 -2.83
CA LYS A 18 -3.87 1.25 -3.62
C LYS A 18 -4.50 1.77 -4.90
N THR A 19 -5.36 2.78 -4.84
CA THR A 19 -6.00 3.36 -6.03
C THR A 19 -4.97 3.85 -7.04
N ILE A 20 -3.97 4.63 -6.58
CA ILE A 20 -2.88 5.14 -7.45
C ILE A 20 -2.17 3.99 -8.16
N LEU A 21 -1.78 2.95 -7.43
CA LEU A 21 -1.08 1.80 -8.00
C LEU A 21 -1.97 0.97 -8.94
N THR A 22 -3.25 0.79 -8.59
CA THR A 22 -4.18 0.05 -9.46
C THR A 22 -4.55 0.81 -10.72
N ASP A 23 -4.55 2.14 -10.69
CA ASP A 23 -4.78 2.98 -11.88
C ASP A 23 -3.63 2.86 -12.89
N GLU A 24 -2.41 2.60 -12.41
CA GLU A 24 -1.23 2.26 -13.23
C GLU A 24 -1.24 0.78 -13.70
N GLY A 25 -2.25 0.00 -13.32
CA GLY A 25 -2.44 -1.39 -13.75
C GLY A 25 -1.75 -2.45 -12.89
N MET A 26 -1.20 -2.07 -11.73
CA MET A 26 -0.53 -3.00 -10.82
C MET A 26 -1.50 -3.79 -9.92
N LEU A 27 -1.05 -4.95 -9.45
CA LEU A 27 -1.78 -5.74 -8.47
C LEU A 27 -1.40 -5.31 -7.06
N VAL A 28 -2.41 -4.97 -6.25
CA VAL A 28 -2.19 -4.46 -4.90
C VAL A 28 -3.04 -5.21 -3.88
N GLN A 29 -2.39 -5.64 -2.80
CA GLN A 29 -3.06 -6.24 -1.65
C GLN A 29 -2.82 -5.37 -0.41
N LEU A 30 -3.88 -5.14 0.35
CA LEU A 30 -3.82 -4.44 1.64
C LEU A 30 -3.90 -5.46 2.78
N ARG A 31 -2.98 -5.37 3.74
CA ARG A 31 -2.97 -6.22 4.94
C ARG A 31 -2.96 -5.34 6.20
N PRO A 32 -4.07 -5.28 6.96
CA PRO A 32 -4.09 -4.56 8.23
C PRO A 32 -3.10 -5.17 9.24
N ILE A 33 -2.38 -4.31 9.94
CA ILE A 33 -1.47 -4.64 11.03
C ILE A 33 -2.09 -4.12 12.33
N GLY A 34 -2.33 -5.03 13.27
CA GLY A 34 -2.80 -4.68 14.62
C GLY A 34 -4.13 -5.30 14.98
N SER A 35 -4.57 -5.02 16.21
CA SER A 35 -5.81 -5.57 16.77
C SER A 35 -7.03 -5.06 16.02
N ALA A 36 -8.01 -5.94 15.76
CA ALA A 36 -9.28 -5.59 15.10
C ALA A 36 -10.02 -4.40 15.76
N HIS A 37 -9.75 -4.14 17.04
CA HIS A 37 -10.30 -3.01 17.80
C HIS A 37 -9.83 -1.63 17.32
N LEU A 38 -8.70 -1.54 16.61
CA LEU A 38 -8.18 -0.29 16.05
C LEU A 38 -8.92 0.12 14.76
N GLY A 39 -9.68 -0.79 14.15
CA GLY A 39 -10.48 -0.53 12.96
C GLY A 39 -9.68 0.17 11.86
N ASP A 40 -10.20 1.29 11.36
CA ASP A 40 -9.58 2.06 10.28
C ASP A 40 -8.31 2.84 10.72
N HIS A 41 -8.04 2.94 12.03
CA HIS A 41 -6.81 3.53 12.57
C HIS A 41 -5.64 2.54 12.65
N ALA A 42 -5.87 1.26 12.36
CA ALA A 42 -4.80 0.28 12.27
C ALA A 42 -3.87 0.62 11.09
N SER A 43 -2.56 0.45 11.28
CA SER A 43 -1.61 0.54 10.19
C SER A 43 -1.87 -0.56 9.17
N VAL A 44 -1.51 -0.36 7.91
CA VAL A 44 -1.83 -1.28 6.82
C VAL A 44 -0.62 -1.45 5.93
N GLU A 45 -0.18 -2.68 5.71
CA GLU A 45 0.83 -3.00 4.71
C GLU A 45 0.21 -2.93 3.33
N ILE A 46 0.96 -2.33 2.41
CA ILE A 46 0.67 -2.31 0.98
C ILE A 46 1.63 -3.30 0.35
N LEU A 47 1.07 -4.32 -0.29
CA LEU A 47 1.80 -5.38 -0.94
C LEU A 47 1.56 -5.38 -2.45
N VAL A 48 2.59 -5.72 -3.20
CA VAL A 48 2.56 -5.92 -4.66
C VAL A 48 3.29 -7.22 -5.03
N PRO A 49 3.09 -7.78 -6.23
CA PRO A 49 3.96 -8.82 -6.77
C PRO A 49 5.42 -8.37 -6.74
N GLU A 50 6.32 -9.28 -6.39
CA GLU A 50 7.77 -9.02 -6.38
C GLU A 50 8.29 -8.47 -7.72
N SER A 51 7.69 -8.86 -8.84
CA SER A 51 8.03 -8.35 -10.18
C SER A 51 7.67 -6.87 -10.40
N GLU A 52 6.77 -6.30 -9.59
CA GLU A 52 6.25 -4.93 -9.69
C GLU A 52 6.82 -4.04 -8.55
N ALA A 53 7.65 -4.59 -7.67
CA ALA A 53 8.06 -3.96 -6.42
C ALA A 53 8.82 -2.64 -6.60
N ASP A 54 9.77 -2.61 -7.54
CA ASP A 54 10.61 -1.45 -7.81
C ASP A 54 9.78 -0.30 -8.41
N GLU A 55 8.95 -0.60 -9.41
CA GLU A 55 8.07 0.36 -10.07
C GLU A 55 7.02 0.92 -9.10
N ALA A 56 6.38 0.06 -8.30
CA ALA A 56 5.41 0.48 -7.30
C ALA A 56 6.05 1.38 -6.23
N TYR A 57 7.31 1.12 -5.85
CA TYR A 57 8.05 1.97 -4.91
C TYR A 57 8.33 3.36 -5.49
N GLU A 58 8.73 3.46 -6.76
CA GLU A 58 8.92 4.76 -7.44
C GLU A 58 7.63 5.58 -7.48
N ILE A 59 6.50 4.95 -7.79
CA ILE A 59 5.19 5.62 -7.85
C ILE A 59 4.74 6.09 -6.46
N ILE A 60 4.86 5.24 -5.43
CA ILE A 60 4.50 5.63 -4.05
C ILE A 60 5.37 6.79 -3.56
N THR A 61 6.69 6.72 -3.78
CA THR A 61 7.60 7.77 -3.31
C THR A 61 7.31 9.12 -3.97
N GLY A 62 6.97 9.13 -5.26
CA GLY A 62 6.47 10.32 -5.95
C GLY A 62 5.17 10.86 -5.35
N ALA A 63 4.24 9.97 -4.96
CA ALA A 63 2.95 10.33 -4.38
C ALA A 63 3.02 10.80 -2.90
N ILE A 64 4.07 10.44 -2.16
CA ILE A 64 4.29 10.89 -0.76
C ILE A 64 4.82 12.32 -0.72
N GLY A 65 5.66 12.71 -1.67
CA GLY A 65 6.30 14.02 -1.70
C GLY A 65 5.51 15.14 -2.37
N SER A 66 4.31 14.85 -2.91
CA SER A 66 3.48 15.77 -3.70
C SER A 66 2.28 16.32 -2.94
#